data_AF-A0A6C0KTN9-F1
#
_entry.id   AF-A0A6C0KTN9-F1
#
_cell.length_a   1.000
_cell.length_b   1.000
_cell.length_c   1.000
_cell.angle_alpha   90.00
_cell.angle_beta   90.00
_cell.angle_gamma   90.00
#
_symmetry.space_group_name_H-M   'P 1'
#
loop_
_entity.id
_entity.type
_entity.pdbx_description
1 polymer ?
#
loop_
_entity_poly.entity_id
_entity_poly.type
_entity_poly.pdbx_seq_one_letter_code
_entity_poly.pdbx_strand_id
1 'polypeptide(L)'
;MASPYYDLIDELKVKLKSKHIPFNAIINLINCKEYEDIHVLITKIVEERDNIGKTMEQNLNDLVWLNDKLVIFGEEPQPSKTKARRLLKAKVFINIYDLAAKRYEKRTTWSKLVEQLRDYPERRFPLHKAKEYRVLTCFLTSYRSKA
;
A
#
# COMPACT_ATOMS: atom_id res chain seq x y z
N MET A 1 13.55 0.78 -9.11
CA MET A 1 13.22 -0.65 -9.19
C MET A 1 11.73 -0.81 -8.90
N ALA A 2 11.04 -1.76 -9.53
CA ALA A 2 9.66 -2.07 -9.15
C ALA A 2 9.66 -2.72 -7.76
N SER A 3 8.67 -2.39 -6.92
CA SER A 3 8.57 -3.00 -5.59
C SER A 3 8.30 -4.50 -5.71
N PRO A 4 9.09 -5.38 -5.05
CA PRO A 4 8.86 -6.83 -5.04
C PRO A 4 7.65 -7.25 -4.20
N TYR A 5 6.89 -6.30 -3.64
CA TYR A 5 5.78 -6.59 -2.73
C TYR A 5 4.78 -7.61 -3.27
N TYR A 6 4.40 -7.48 -4.55
CA TYR A 6 3.44 -8.39 -5.16
C TYR A 6 4.01 -9.81 -5.32
N ASP A 7 5.27 -9.92 -5.71
CA ASP A 7 5.95 -11.22 -5.86
C ASP A 7 6.06 -11.94 -4.50
N LEU A 8 6.38 -11.21 -3.43
CA LEU A 8 6.43 -11.75 -2.07
C LEU A 8 5.06 -12.23 -1.57
N ILE A 9 3.99 -11.49 -1.88
CA ILE A 9 2.61 -11.89 -1.53
C ILE A 9 2.19 -13.15 -2.30
N ASP A 10 2.53 -13.24 -3.58
CA ASP A 10 2.20 -14.40 -4.41
C ASP A 10 2.99 -15.64 -3.95
N GLU A 11 4.27 -15.49 -3.63
CA GLU A 11 5.09 -16.57 -3.05
C GLU A 11 4.49 -17.07 -1.73
N LEU A 12 4.08 -16.15 -0.84
CA LEU A 12 3.42 -16.50 0.41
C LEU A 12 2.11 -17.26 0.17
N LYS A 13 1.28 -16.83 -0.80
CA LYS A 13 0.03 -17.52 -1.15
C LYS A 13 0.29 -18.94 -1.65
N VAL A 14 1.31 -19.14 -2.47
CA VAL A 14 1.70 -20.48 -2.97
C VAL A 14 2.14 -21.39 -1.83
N LYS A 15 2.99 -20.89 -0.91
CA LYS A 15 3.46 -21.68 0.24
C LYS A 15 2.34 -22.02 1.23
N LEU A 16 1.43 -21.10 1.49
CA LEU A 16 0.29 -21.36 2.36
C LEU A 16 -0.63 -22.41 1.75
N LYS A 17 -0.87 -22.33 0.43
CA LYS A 17 -1.70 -23.30 -0.30
C LYS A 17 -1.10 -24.70 -0.25
N SER A 18 0.22 -24.85 -0.42
CA SER A 18 0.88 -26.17 -0.35
C SER A 18 0.80 -26.81 1.05
N LYS A 19 0.56 -26.00 2.08
CA LYS A 19 0.35 -26.44 3.47
C LYS A 19 -1.12 -26.51 3.88
N HIS A 20 -2.06 -26.25 2.97
CA HIS A 20 -3.50 -26.16 3.25
C HIS A 20 -3.87 -25.12 4.32
N ILE A 21 -3.08 -24.05 4.43
CA ILE A 21 -3.31 -22.98 5.41
C ILE A 21 -4.02 -21.82 4.72
N PRO A 22 -5.13 -21.31 5.27
CA PRO A 22 -5.80 -20.17 4.69
C PRO A 22 -5.01 -18.88 4.94
N PHE A 23 -5.01 -17.96 3.97
CA PHE A 23 -4.21 -16.73 4.02
C PHE A 23 -4.51 -15.85 5.25
N ASN A 24 -5.75 -15.85 5.73
CA ASN A 24 -6.14 -15.10 6.94
C ASN A 24 -5.53 -15.66 8.24
N ALA A 25 -5.01 -16.90 8.25
CA ALA A 25 -4.38 -17.50 9.43
C ALA A 25 -2.92 -17.06 9.63
N ILE A 26 -2.35 -16.23 8.74
CA ILE A 26 -0.95 -15.78 8.80
C ILE A 26 -0.56 -15.25 10.19
N ILE A 27 -1.44 -14.48 10.85
CA ILE A 27 -1.14 -13.89 12.17
C ILE A 27 -0.89 -14.98 13.23
N ASN A 28 -1.58 -16.12 13.12
CA ASN A 28 -1.44 -17.24 14.06
C ASN A 28 -0.18 -18.08 13.78
N LEU A 29 0.39 -17.95 12.58
CA LEU A 29 1.60 -18.69 12.20
C LEU A 29 2.87 -18.03 12.71
N ILE A 30 2.85 -16.74 13.05
CA ILE A 30 4.01 -15.90 13.46
C ILE A 30 4.74 -16.43 14.72
N ASN A 31 4.16 -17.38 15.46
CA ASN A 31 4.81 -18.01 16.61
C ASN A 31 5.07 -19.53 16.46
N CYS A 32 4.75 -20.15 15.31
CA CYS A 32 4.86 -21.59 15.13
C CYS A 32 6.17 -21.99 14.44
N LYS A 33 7.10 -22.64 15.15
CA LYS A 33 8.43 -23.01 14.64
C LYS A 33 8.42 -23.91 13.40
N GLU A 34 7.35 -24.67 13.17
CA GLU A 34 7.23 -25.57 12.01
C GLU A 34 7.13 -24.83 10.66
N TYR A 35 6.92 -23.52 10.68
CA TYR A 35 6.69 -22.70 9.49
C TYR A 35 7.79 -21.67 9.25
N GLU A 36 9.03 -21.91 9.70
CA GLU A 36 10.17 -20.96 9.66
C GLU A 36 10.30 -20.22 8.32
N ASP A 37 10.14 -20.93 7.20
CA ASP A 37 10.24 -20.37 5.87
C ASP A 37 9.08 -19.42 5.50
N ILE A 38 7.90 -19.63 6.08
CA ILE A 38 6.75 -18.71 6.01
C ILE A 38 7.02 -17.47 6.88
N HIS A 39 7.65 -17.61 8.05
CA HIS A 39 8.03 -16.45 8.88
C HIS A 39 9.02 -15.54 8.16
N VAL A 40 10.04 -16.11 7.52
CA VAL A 40 11.01 -15.35 6.74
C VAL A 40 10.32 -14.54 5.65
N LEU A 41 9.33 -15.11 4.95
CA LEU A 41 8.54 -14.39 3.95
C LEU A 41 7.68 -13.29 4.57
N ILE A 42 7.03 -13.54 5.70
CA ILE A 42 6.26 -12.52 6.42
C ILE A 42 7.16 -11.35 6.82
N THR A 43 8.35 -11.63 7.35
CA THR A 43 9.34 -10.60 7.72
C THR A 43 9.74 -9.76 6.50
N LYS A 44 10.08 -10.38 5.36
CA LYS A 44 10.38 -9.67 4.11
C LYS A 44 9.22 -8.78 3.65
N ILE A 45 7.98 -9.26 3.76
CA ILE A 45 6.78 -8.46 3.44
C ILE A 45 6.65 -7.26 4.38
N VAL A 46 6.91 -7.44 5.68
CA VAL A 46 6.85 -6.35 6.67
C VAL A 46 7.92 -5.30 6.42
N GLU A 47 9.15 -5.72 6.09
CA GLU A 47 10.27 -4.86 5.70
C GLU A 47 9.95 -4.10 4.41
N GLU A 48 9.42 -4.78 3.40
CA GLU A 48 9.07 -4.14 2.13
C GLU A 48 7.95 -3.10 2.32
N ARG A 49 6.96 -3.40 3.16
CA ARG A 49 5.94 -2.40 3.56
C ARG A 49 6.56 -1.17 4.23
N ASP A 50 7.64 -1.36 5.00
CA ASP A 50 8.40 -0.26 5.61
C ASP A 50 9.08 0.61 4.55
N ASN A 51 9.79 -0.03 3.63
CA ASN A 51 10.51 0.63 2.55
C ASN A 51 9.56 1.44 1.67
N ILE A 52 8.40 0.88 1.33
CA ILE A 52 7.35 1.59 0.60
C ILE A 52 6.85 2.79 1.40
N GLY A 53 6.63 2.63 2.71
CA GLY A 53 6.23 3.73 3.58
C GLY A 53 7.22 4.90 3.55
N LYS A 54 8.50 4.62 3.82
CA LYS A 54 9.58 5.61 3.80
C LYS A 54 9.72 6.30 2.45
N THR A 55 9.72 5.52 1.37
CA THR A 55 9.83 6.04 0.00
C THR A 55 8.65 6.94 -0.34
N MET A 56 7.43 6.52 0.01
CA MET A 56 6.24 7.31 -0.26
C MET A 56 6.17 8.57 0.59
N GLU A 57 6.66 8.56 1.83
CA GLU A 57 6.78 9.77 2.64
C GLU A 57 7.72 10.79 1.99
N GLN A 58 8.90 10.36 1.54
CA GLN A 58 9.85 11.22 0.84
C GLN A 58 9.22 11.82 -0.41
N ASN A 59 8.61 10.98 -1.25
CA ASN A 59 7.93 11.40 -2.49
C ASN A 59 6.79 12.39 -2.24
N LEU A 60 5.95 12.17 -1.23
CA LEU A 60 4.85 13.09 -0.89
C LEU A 60 5.36 14.40 -0.26
N ASN A 61 6.63 14.47 0.13
CA ASN A 61 7.26 15.69 0.62
C ASN A 61 8.10 16.41 -0.45
N ASP A 62 8.11 15.89 -1.68
CA ASP A 62 8.75 16.48 -2.86
C ASP A 62 7.69 17.08 -3.80
N LEU A 63 7.82 18.37 -4.11
CA LEU A 63 6.90 19.06 -5.00
C LEU A 63 7.02 18.58 -6.45
N VAL A 64 8.25 18.31 -6.91
CA VAL A 64 8.52 17.90 -8.30
C VAL A 64 7.84 16.57 -8.54
N TRP A 65 8.11 15.58 -7.68
CA TRP A 65 7.46 14.28 -7.76
C TRP A 65 5.93 14.37 -7.73
N LEU A 66 5.36 15.19 -6.84
CA LEU A 66 3.91 15.37 -6.75
C LEU A 66 3.32 15.92 -8.05
N ASN A 67 3.94 16.95 -8.63
CA ASN A 67 3.48 17.56 -9.86
C ASN A 67 3.60 16.59 -11.05
N ASP A 68 4.66 15.80 -11.12
CA ASP A 68 4.79 14.74 -12.13
C ASP A 68 3.63 13.74 -12.04
N LYS A 69 3.21 13.36 -10.83
CA LYS A 69 2.06 12.47 -10.65
C LYS A 69 0.75 13.13 -11.03
N LEU A 70 0.54 14.40 -10.70
CA LEU A 70 -0.65 15.13 -11.11
C LEU A 70 -0.79 15.15 -12.63
N VAL A 71 0.30 15.43 -13.35
CA VAL A 71 0.32 15.42 -14.82
C VAL A 71 -0.03 14.03 -15.37
N ILE A 72 0.56 12.96 -14.83
CA ILE A 72 0.23 11.57 -15.22
C ILE A 72 -1.27 11.27 -15.04
N PHE A 73 -1.90 11.87 -14.03
CA PHE A 73 -3.32 11.70 -13.75
C PHE A 73 -4.23 12.72 -14.45
N GLY A 74 -3.68 13.55 -15.35
CA GLY A 74 -4.42 14.55 -16.12
C GLY A 74 -4.80 15.80 -15.35
N GLU A 75 -4.11 16.08 -14.24
CA GLU A 75 -4.32 17.24 -13.39
C GLU A 75 -3.17 18.26 -13.57
N GLU A 76 -3.46 19.55 -13.31
CA GLU A 76 -2.45 20.60 -13.44
C GLU A 76 -1.43 20.58 -12.30
N PRO A 77 -0.13 20.86 -12.60
CA PRO A 77 0.88 21.10 -11.58
C PRO A 77 0.46 22.19 -10.59
N GLN A 78 0.83 22.02 -9.33
CA GLN A 78 0.48 22.94 -8.26
C GLN A 78 1.71 23.74 -7.80
N PRO A 79 1.51 24.99 -7.33
CA PRO A 79 2.63 25.85 -6.93
C PRO A 79 3.22 25.51 -5.56
N SER A 80 2.59 24.61 -4.79
CA SER A 80 3.08 24.22 -3.47
C SER A 80 2.74 22.77 -3.11
N LYS A 81 3.59 22.17 -2.26
CA LYS A 81 3.43 20.79 -1.78
C LYS A 81 2.09 20.54 -1.13
N THR A 82 1.59 21.51 -0.37
CA THR A 82 0.30 21.42 0.31
C THR A 82 -0.85 21.35 -0.69
N LYS A 83 -0.83 22.20 -1.73
CA LYS A 83 -1.85 22.18 -2.79
C LYS A 83 -1.77 20.89 -3.61
N ALA A 84 -0.56 20.48 -4.00
CA ALA A 84 -0.33 19.27 -4.77
C ALA A 84 -0.84 18.00 -4.03
N ARG A 85 -0.48 17.85 -2.75
CA ARG A 85 -0.98 16.74 -1.91
C ARG A 85 -2.50 16.76 -1.75
N ARG A 86 -3.09 17.93 -1.56
CA ARG A 86 -4.55 18.07 -1.41
C ARG A 86 -5.27 17.65 -2.69
N LEU A 87 -4.77 18.07 -3.85
CA LEU A 87 -5.33 17.71 -5.14
C LEU A 87 -5.19 16.20 -5.40
N LEU A 88 -3.98 15.66 -5.18
CA LEU A 88 -3.72 14.22 -5.32
C LEU A 88 -4.66 13.39 -4.43
N LYS A 89 -4.81 13.76 -3.15
CA LYS A 89 -5.75 13.10 -2.23
C LYS A 89 -7.21 13.19 -2.69
N ALA A 90 -7.61 14.29 -3.32
CA ALA A 90 -9.00 14.52 -3.73
C ALA A 90 -9.36 13.86 -5.07
N LYS A 91 -8.39 13.65 -5.96
CA LYS A 91 -8.63 13.26 -7.36
C LYS A 91 -8.03 11.92 -7.76
N VAL A 92 -7.01 11.45 -7.02
CA VAL A 92 -6.25 10.25 -7.35
C VAL A 92 -6.55 9.17 -6.31
N PHE A 93 -7.35 8.19 -6.70
CA PHE A 93 -7.65 7.02 -5.88
C PHE A 93 -6.92 5.81 -6.44
N ILE A 94 -5.84 5.43 -5.77
CA ILE A 94 -4.97 4.31 -6.14
C ILE A 94 -4.39 3.69 -4.87
N ASN A 95 -4.18 2.38 -4.88
CA ASN A 95 -3.52 1.69 -3.77
C ASN A 95 -2.05 2.13 -3.67
N ILE A 96 -1.53 2.32 -2.45
CA ILE A 96 -0.12 2.72 -2.23
C ILE A 96 0.89 1.75 -2.87
N TYR A 97 0.60 0.46 -2.87
CA TYR A 97 1.45 -0.56 -3.50
C TYR A 97 1.45 -0.44 -5.02
N ASP A 98 0.31 -0.11 -5.62
CA ASP A 98 0.21 0.16 -7.07
C ASP A 98 0.93 1.45 -7.44
N LEU A 99 0.77 2.50 -6.63
CA LEU A 99 1.45 3.77 -6.83
C LEU A 99 2.97 3.62 -6.74
N ALA A 100 3.46 2.89 -5.75
CA ALA A 100 4.88 2.57 -5.57
C ALA A 100 5.42 1.72 -6.73
N ALA A 101 4.61 0.76 -7.21
CA ALA A 101 4.94 -0.07 -8.38
C ALA A 101 4.75 0.65 -9.72
N LYS A 102 4.39 1.94 -9.72
CA LYS A 102 4.10 2.75 -10.91
C LYS A 102 2.98 2.17 -11.81
N ARG A 103 2.08 1.38 -11.24
CA ARG A 103 0.89 0.81 -11.89
C ARG A 103 -0.24 1.84 -11.96
N TYR A 104 0.02 2.99 -12.58
CA TYR A 104 -0.90 4.14 -12.60
C TYR A 104 -2.22 3.84 -13.30
N GLU A 105 -2.23 2.87 -14.21
CA GLU A 105 -3.42 2.31 -14.86
C GLU A 105 -4.40 1.66 -13.87
N LYS A 106 -3.95 1.31 -12.65
CA LYS A 106 -4.80 0.82 -11.56
C LYS A 106 -5.55 1.93 -10.82
N ARG A 107 -5.40 3.19 -11.23
CA ARG A 107 -6.25 4.29 -10.74
C ARG A 107 -7.71 3.91 -10.91
N THR A 108 -8.49 4.19 -9.89
CA THR A 108 -9.90 3.81 -9.83
C THR A 108 -10.72 4.91 -9.18
N THR A 109 -11.99 4.63 -8.87
CA THR A 109 -12.84 5.51 -8.08
C THR A 109 -12.71 5.20 -6.60
N TRP A 110 -13.06 6.15 -5.73
CA TRP A 110 -13.07 5.92 -4.28
C TRP A 110 -13.83 4.65 -3.89
N SER A 111 -15.06 4.47 -4.40
CA SER A 111 -15.91 3.33 -4.06
C SER A 111 -15.26 1.99 -4.44
N LYS A 112 -14.66 1.91 -5.64
CA LYS A 112 -13.96 0.71 -6.10
C LYS A 112 -12.68 0.45 -5.31
N LEU A 113 -11.95 1.49 -4.91
CA LEU A 113 -10.76 1.32 -4.07
C LEU A 113 -11.13 0.77 -2.69
N VAL A 114 -12.22 1.27 -2.09
CA VAL A 114 -12.74 0.79 -0.81
C VAL A 114 -13.19 -0.68 -0.91
N GLU A 115 -13.93 -1.02 -1.97
CA GLU A 115 -14.34 -2.41 -2.25
C GLU A 115 -13.13 -3.34 -2.40
N GLN A 116 -12.14 -2.96 -3.21
CA GLN A 116 -10.91 -3.73 -3.37
C GLN A 116 -10.18 -3.94 -2.03
N LEU A 117 -10.10 -2.92 -1.19
CA LEU A 117 -9.43 -3.05 0.11
C LEU A 117 -10.26 -3.85 1.11
N ARG A 118 -11.59 -3.88 0.98
CA ARG A 118 -12.46 -4.77 1.75
C ARG A 118 -12.18 -6.22 1.37
N ASP A 119 -12.19 -6.51 0.07
CA ASP A 119 -12.13 -7.87 -0.48
C ASP A 119 -10.71 -8.45 -0.46
N TYR A 120 -9.68 -7.60 -0.46
CA TYR A 120 -8.26 -7.98 -0.37
C TYR A 120 -7.56 -7.30 0.83
N PRO A 121 -7.77 -7.79 2.07
CA PRO A 121 -7.20 -7.19 3.28
C PRO A 121 -5.67 -7.09 3.27
N GLU A 122 -4.97 -7.98 2.56
CA GLU A 122 -3.52 -7.95 2.40
C GLU A 122 -3.01 -6.72 1.66
N ARG A 123 -3.87 -6.07 0.88
CA ARG A 123 -3.55 -4.84 0.14
C ARG A 123 -3.75 -3.59 1.00
N ARG A 124 -4.18 -3.72 2.25
CA ARG A 124 -4.30 -2.60 3.18
C ARG A 124 -2.92 -2.22 3.72
N PHE A 125 -2.62 -0.93 3.69
CA PHE A 125 -1.42 -0.43 4.35
C PHE A 125 -1.61 -0.47 5.87
N PRO A 126 -0.64 -0.98 6.67
CA PRO A 126 -0.81 -1.11 8.11
C PRO A 126 -1.02 0.23 8.81
N LEU A 127 -2.05 0.30 9.66
CA LEU A 127 -2.41 1.53 10.37
C LEU A 127 -1.29 2.06 11.28
N HIS A 128 -0.58 1.18 11.99
CA HIS A 128 0.52 1.58 12.88
C HIS A 128 1.64 2.28 12.09
N LYS A 129 2.06 1.72 10.94
CA LYS A 129 3.04 2.36 10.05
C LYS A 129 2.54 3.68 9.48
N ALA A 130 1.29 3.75 9.04
CA ALA A 130 0.74 5.01 8.54
C ALA A 130 0.64 6.11 9.60
N LYS A 131 0.57 5.75 10.90
CA LYS A 131 0.60 6.73 12.00
C LYS A 131 2.01 7.27 12.23
N GLU A 132 3.05 6.47 12.00
CA GLU A 132 4.45 6.92 12.00
C GLU A 132 4.68 7.93 10.88
N TYR A 133 4.09 7.69 9.71
CA TYR A 133 4.21 8.55 8.53
C TYR A 133 2.94 9.36 8.26
N ARG A 134 2.76 10.50 8.95
CA ARG A 134 1.53 11.35 8.88
C ARG A 134 1.03 11.62 7.45
N VAL A 135 1.94 11.77 6.48
CA VAL A 135 1.59 12.04 5.08
C VAL A 135 0.93 10.86 4.38
N LEU A 136 1.18 9.62 4.82
CA LEU A 136 0.58 8.39 4.28
C LEU A 136 -0.84 8.17 4.75
N THR A 137 -1.35 8.99 5.67
CA THR A 137 -2.76 8.94 6.09
C THR A 137 -3.73 9.17 4.93
N CYS A 138 -3.29 9.73 3.79
CA CYS A 138 -4.09 9.78 2.57
C CYS A 138 -4.37 8.40 1.95
N PHE A 139 -3.53 7.40 2.20
CA PHE A 139 -3.69 6.01 1.74
C PHE A 139 -4.35 5.10 2.78
N LEU A 140 -4.59 5.62 4.00
CA LEU A 140 -5.53 5.03 4.94
C LEU A 140 -6.94 5.29 4.41
N THR A 141 -7.35 4.60 3.36
CA THR A 141 -8.76 4.58 2.94
C THR A 141 -9.57 4.18 4.16
N SER A 142 -10.23 5.17 4.74
CA SER A 142 -10.88 5.03 6.02
C SER A 142 -11.94 3.95 5.92
N TYR A 143 -11.72 2.82 6.59
CA TYR A 143 -12.81 2.21 7.32
C TYR A 143 -13.23 3.26 8.35
N ARG A 144 -14.14 4.16 7.96
CA ARG A 144 -15.05 4.70 8.96
C ARG A 144 -15.86 3.48 9.37
N SER A 145 -15.54 2.90 10.53
CA SER A 145 -16.63 2.30 11.30
C SER A 145 -17.75 3.33 11.30
N LYS A 146 -18.97 2.91 11.02
CA LYS A 146 -20.14 3.76 11.23
C LYS A 146 -19.98 4.47 12.58
N ALA A 147 -20.29 5.77 12.56
CA ALA A 147 -20.40 6.60 13.75
C ALA A 147 -21.25 5.90 14.81
#